data_AF-A0A1G2Z9P4-F1
#
_entry.id   AF-A0A1G2Z9P4-F1
#
_cell.length_a   1.000
_cell.length_b   1.000
_cell.length_c   1.000
_cell.angle_alpha   90.00
_cell.angle_beta   90.00
_cell.angle_gamma   90.00
#
_symmetry.space_group_name_H-M   'P 1'
#
loop_
_entity.id
_entity.type
_entity.pdbx_description
1 polymer ?
#
loop_
_entity_poly.entity_id
_entity_poly.type
_entity_poly.pdbx_seq_one_letter_code
_entity_poly.pdbx_strand_id
1 'polypeptide(L)'
;MLGIDKSIQLFLFRRLLGAWWRRKRARCTREEVRVFFCQPDRMISSHSIRGSSIYLHDFIRKTLTLSPRLRSRHAREFLNEGVARRLGMLKVSVDNICQLYDERRIEPMDDNQTAVLSQNINFFYANTYAIVDCLAFVFAYEDPDYRLDRVRKNEFKKVGLFQPAFRDRIRDLDEKLRLRWLEAWYRDIVELRHPVAHRIPLYLPDIYVEEEGHAIQKLDDEYWSSLNSLIVSAGQVSPEALADALEKLSAERRRKKSDVRVFSGCFLHSSAETGQIHHLSRLALDLGIVYHLVDASFDLLARYGKDN
;
A
#
# COMPACT_ATOMS: atom_id res chain seq x y z
N MET A 1 8.47 -21.47 -21.94
CA MET A 1 7.83 -21.59 -20.62
C MET A 1 8.86 -22.12 -19.64
N LEU A 2 9.53 -21.25 -18.90
CA LEU A 2 10.46 -21.67 -17.85
C LEU A 2 9.64 -21.97 -16.59
N GLY A 3 9.56 -23.25 -16.23
CA GLY A 3 8.85 -23.71 -15.04
C GLY A 3 9.59 -23.25 -13.79
N ILE A 4 8.97 -22.36 -13.02
CA ILE A 4 9.46 -21.99 -11.69
C ILE A 4 9.24 -23.20 -10.78
N ASP A 5 10.31 -23.65 -10.12
CA ASP A 5 10.31 -24.79 -9.22
C ASP A 5 9.44 -24.53 -7.98
N LYS A 6 8.42 -25.36 -7.77
CA LYS A 6 7.49 -25.32 -6.63
C LYS A 6 8.19 -25.45 -5.27
N SER A 7 9.41 -26.00 -5.25
CA SER A 7 10.22 -26.15 -4.02
C SER A 7 10.70 -24.79 -3.47
N ILE A 8 10.97 -23.83 -4.35
CA ILE A 8 11.52 -22.50 -4.01
C ILE A 8 10.44 -21.59 -3.42
N GLN A 9 9.20 -21.68 -3.94
CA GLN A 9 8.04 -20.94 -3.40
C GLN A 9 7.75 -21.32 -1.95
N LEU A 10 7.85 -22.60 -1.59
CA LEU A 10 7.64 -23.09 -0.22
C LEU A 10 8.76 -22.68 0.76
N PHE A 11 9.95 -22.39 0.27
CA PHE A 11 11.10 -22.03 1.11
C PHE A 11 11.06 -20.54 1.54
N LEU A 12 10.81 -19.63 0.60
CA LEU A 12 10.56 -18.20 0.90
C LEU A 12 9.38 -18.04 1.87
N PHE A 13 8.37 -18.88 1.70
CA PHE A 13 7.21 -19.00 2.56
C PHE A 13 7.54 -19.42 3.99
N ARG A 14 8.38 -20.45 4.15
CA ARG A 14 8.84 -20.92 5.47
C ARG A 14 9.76 -19.92 6.18
N ARG A 15 10.45 -19.03 5.46
CA ARG A 15 11.36 -18.04 6.07
C ARG A 15 10.70 -16.72 6.43
N LEU A 16 9.75 -16.24 5.63
CA LEU A 16 8.85 -15.15 6.02
C LEU A 16 8.13 -15.51 7.33
N LEU A 17 7.67 -16.75 7.42
CA LEU A 17 7.15 -17.30 8.66
C LEU A 17 8.25 -17.51 9.69
N GLY A 18 9.44 -18.00 9.35
CA GLY A 18 10.51 -18.33 10.30
C GLY A 18 11.14 -17.16 11.06
N ALA A 19 11.27 -15.97 10.44
CA ALA A 19 11.69 -14.75 11.13
C ALA A 19 10.55 -14.19 12.02
N TRP A 20 9.29 -14.41 11.62
CA TRP A 20 8.09 -14.02 12.36
C TRP A 20 7.79 -14.98 13.53
N TRP A 21 8.04 -16.29 13.37
CA TRP A 21 7.81 -17.37 14.34
C TRP A 21 8.76 -17.30 15.54
N ARG A 22 9.96 -16.72 15.36
CA ARG A 22 10.94 -16.56 16.44
C ARG A 22 10.51 -15.49 17.46
N ARG A 23 9.52 -14.65 17.14
CA ARG A 23 8.96 -13.64 18.05
C ARG A 23 7.50 -14.00 18.41
N LYS A 24 7.37 -14.78 19.50
CA LYS A 24 6.15 -15.19 20.24
C LYS A 24 5.32 -16.36 19.68
N ARG A 25 4.98 -17.25 20.62
CA ARG A 25 4.23 -18.52 20.48
C ARG A 25 2.75 -18.28 20.15
N ALA A 26 2.44 -17.99 18.89
CA ALA A 26 1.08 -18.11 18.39
C ALA A 26 1.11 -19.02 17.16
N ARG A 27 0.51 -20.22 17.27
CA ARG A 27 0.43 -21.18 16.16
C ARG A 27 -0.55 -20.62 15.14
N CYS A 28 -0.04 -20.10 14.03
CA CYS A 28 -0.85 -19.86 12.84
C CYS A 28 -1.28 -21.24 12.29
N THR A 29 -2.58 -21.47 12.15
CA THR A 29 -3.16 -22.72 11.65
C THR A 29 -2.89 -22.85 10.14
N ARG A 30 -2.87 -24.09 9.65
CA ARG A 30 -2.69 -24.39 8.22
C ARG A 30 -3.77 -23.72 7.34
N GLU A 31 -4.95 -23.50 7.92
CA GLU A 31 -6.07 -22.77 7.31
C GLU A 31 -5.82 -21.25 7.25
N GLU A 32 -5.16 -20.66 8.25
CA GLU A 32 -4.82 -19.24 8.27
C GLU A 32 -3.73 -18.89 7.26
N VAL A 33 -2.72 -19.75 7.16
CA VAL A 33 -1.72 -19.68 6.09
C VAL A 33 -2.38 -19.86 4.71
N ARG A 34 -3.47 -20.64 4.63
CA ARG A 34 -4.28 -20.79 3.42
C ARG A 34 -5.08 -19.54 3.05
N VAL A 35 -5.74 -18.92 4.02
CA VAL A 35 -6.57 -17.74 3.79
C VAL A 35 -5.71 -16.50 3.52
N PHE A 36 -4.59 -16.33 4.22
CA PHE A 36 -3.68 -15.19 3.99
C PHE A 36 -2.77 -15.38 2.78
N PHE A 37 -2.48 -16.61 2.38
CA PHE A 37 -1.41 -16.86 1.41
C PHE A 37 -1.57 -18.06 0.46
N CYS A 38 -2.69 -18.80 0.39
CA CYS A 38 -2.78 -19.95 -0.53
C CYS A 38 -3.22 -19.66 -1.97
N GLN A 39 -2.95 -18.46 -2.48
CA GLN A 39 -2.68 -18.31 -3.90
C GLN A 39 -1.43 -17.45 -4.15
N PRO A 40 -0.26 -17.80 -3.61
CA PRO A 40 0.96 -17.03 -3.88
C PRO A 40 1.29 -17.09 -5.38
N ASP A 41 1.07 -18.25 -6.00
CA ASP A 41 1.20 -18.49 -7.45
C ASP A 41 0.24 -17.62 -8.29
N ARG A 42 -0.85 -17.11 -7.71
CA ARG A 42 -1.68 -16.08 -8.37
C ARG A 42 -1.19 -14.69 -7.97
N MET A 43 -1.14 -14.37 -6.67
CA MET A 43 -0.85 -13.07 -6.06
C MET A 43 0.47 -12.40 -6.49
N ILE A 44 1.45 -13.17 -6.94
CA ILE A 44 2.76 -12.64 -7.35
C ILE A 44 2.72 -12.09 -8.78
N SER A 45 1.65 -12.36 -9.54
CA SER A 45 1.52 -11.84 -10.90
C SER A 45 0.70 -10.56 -10.98
N SER A 46 1.05 -9.62 -11.85
CA SER A 46 0.24 -8.46 -12.28
C SER A 46 -1.19 -8.87 -12.63
N HIS A 47 -1.38 -10.10 -13.13
CA HIS A 47 -2.69 -10.69 -13.41
C HIS A 47 -3.56 -10.88 -12.16
N SER A 48 -2.97 -11.22 -11.01
CA SER A 48 -3.74 -11.29 -9.76
C SER A 48 -4.14 -9.94 -9.22
N ILE A 49 -3.25 -8.95 -9.29
CA ILE A 49 -3.56 -7.59 -8.87
C ILE A 49 -4.64 -7.00 -9.79
N ARG A 50 -4.62 -7.36 -11.08
CA ARG A 50 -5.70 -7.02 -12.01
C ARG A 50 -7.04 -7.69 -11.63
N GLY A 51 -7.00 -8.95 -11.21
CA GLY A 51 -8.17 -9.64 -10.63
C GLY A 51 -8.67 -8.97 -9.34
N SER A 52 -7.76 -8.40 -8.55
CA SER A 52 -8.03 -7.67 -7.31
C SER A 52 -8.99 -6.48 -7.54
N SER A 53 -8.90 -5.77 -8.67
CA SER A 53 -9.83 -4.68 -8.98
C SER A 53 -11.31 -5.11 -9.00
N ILE A 54 -11.62 -6.37 -9.33
CA ILE A 54 -13.00 -6.87 -9.32
C ILE A 54 -13.52 -6.94 -7.89
N TYR A 55 -12.71 -7.43 -6.95
CA TYR A 55 -13.07 -7.52 -5.54
C TYR A 55 -13.32 -6.14 -4.91
N LEU A 56 -12.55 -5.12 -5.29
CA LEU A 56 -12.81 -3.74 -4.83
C LEU A 56 -14.17 -3.23 -5.29
N HIS A 57 -14.55 -3.51 -6.53
CA HIS A 57 -15.86 -3.15 -7.04
C HIS A 57 -16.98 -3.88 -6.28
N ASP A 58 -16.78 -5.17 -5.98
CA ASP A 58 -17.74 -5.93 -5.18
C ASP A 58 -17.86 -5.39 -3.75
N PHE A 59 -16.77 -4.96 -3.12
CA PHE A 59 -16.84 -4.29 -1.82
C PHE A 59 -17.63 -2.98 -1.88
N ILE A 60 -17.43 -2.15 -2.91
CA ILE A 60 -18.22 -0.93 -3.11
C ILE A 60 -19.71 -1.27 -3.28
N ARG A 61 -20.06 -2.36 -3.98
CA ARG A 61 -21.46 -2.80 -4.06
C ARG A 61 -21.98 -3.30 -2.72
N LYS A 62 -21.17 -4.04 -1.97
CA LYS A 62 -21.53 -4.52 -0.62
C LYS A 62 -21.85 -3.35 0.32
N THR A 63 -21.13 -2.22 0.25
CA THR A 63 -21.45 -1.05 1.09
C THR A 63 -22.86 -0.53 0.83
N LEU A 64 -23.33 -0.52 -0.42
CA LEU A 64 -24.69 -0.10 -0.77
C LEU A 64 -25.77 -0.99 -0.15
N THR A 65 -25.49 -2.29 -0.02
CA THR A 65 -26.42 -3.25 0.60
C THR A 65 -26.34 -3.27 2.13
N LEU A 66 -25.15 -3.00 2.68
CA LEU A 66 -24.89 -3.04 4.11
C LEU A 66 -25.32 -1.74 4.80
N SER A 67 -25.08 -0.59 4.17
CA SER A 67 -25.34 0.73 4.75
C SER A 67 -26.79 0.90 5.23
N PRO A 68 -27.84 0.55 4.47
CA PRO A 68 -29.22 0.66 4.96
C PRO A 68 -29.53 -0.17 6.21
N ARG A 69 -28.70 -1.17 6.52
CA ARG A 69 -28.86 -2.09 7.66
C ARG A 69 -28.15 -1.61 8.93
N LEU A 70 -27.34 -0.56 8.84
CA LEU A 70 -26.66 0.05 9.97
C LEU A 70 -27.62 0.96 10.75
N ARG A 71 -27.51 0.93 12.09
CA ARG A 71 -28.41 1.64 13.00
C ARG A 71 -28.11 3.13 13.02
N SER A 72 -26.83 3.48 13.06
CA SER A 72 -26.36 4.85 13.19
C SER A 72 -26.29 5.55 11.84
N ARG A 73 -26.88 6.75 11.76
CA ARG A 73 -26.69 7.64 10.60
C ARG A 73 -25.21 7.93 10.33
N HIS A 74 -24.41 8.06 11.39
CA HIS A 74 -22.99 8.36 11.23
C HIS A 74 -22.19 7.14 10.80
N ALA A 75 -22.52 5.94 11.28
CA ALA A 75 -21.91 4.73 10.74
C ALA A 75 -22.17 4.60 9.23
N ARG A 76 -23.39 4.90 8.76
CA ARG A 76 -23.72 4.95 7.33
C ARG A 76 -22.89 5.96 6.55
N GLU A 77 -22.70 7.16 7.12
CA GLU A 77 -21.85 8.21 6.55
C GLU A 77 -20.40 7.76 6.43
N PHE A 78 -19.80 7.20 7.50
CA PHE A 78 -18.44 6.67 7.45
C PHE A 78 -18.31 5.45 6.52
N LEU A 79 -19.33 4.61 6.40
CA LEU A 79 -19.30 3.49 5.47
C LEU A 79 -19.40 3.96 4.00
N ASN A 80 -20.31 4.88 3.69
CA ASN A 80 -20.53 5.33 2.31
C ASN A 80 -19.47 6.36 1.86
N GLU A 81 -19.31 7.42 2.65
CA GLU A 81 -18.44 8.55 2.29
C GLU A 81 -16.99 8.31 2.71
N GLY A 82 -16.79 7.51 3.76
CA GLY A 82 -15.47 7.12 4.23
C GLY A 82 -14.91 5.93 3.47
N VAL A 83 -15.50 4.76 3.68
CA VAL A 83 -15.00 3.47 3.16
C VAL A 83 -15.27 3.31 1.67
N ALA A 84 -16.51 3.45 1.19
CA ALA A 84 -16.86 3.14 -0.20
C ALA A 84 -16.15 4.05 -1.21
N ARG A 85 -16.13 5.37 -0.95
CA ARG A 85 -15.38 6.32 -1.80
C ARG A 85 -13.89 5.97 -1.88
N ARG A 86 -13.26 5.62 -0.76
CA ARG A 86 -11.84 5.26 -0.71
C ARG A 86 -11.54 3.92 -1.36
N LEU A 87 -12.44 2.94 -1.28
CA LEU A 87 -12.33 1.71 -2.06
C LEU A 87 -12.35 2.02 -3.57
N GLY A 88 -13.16 2.99 -4.00
CA GLY A 88 -13.15 3.50 -5.38
C GLY A 88 -11.80 4.12 -5.77
N MET A 89 -11.23 4.98 -4.93
CA MET A 89 -9.92 5.58 -5.17
C MET A 89 -8.79 4.53 -5.17
N LEU A 90 -8.87 3.55 -4.27
CA LEU A 90 -7.95 2.42 -4.20
C LEU A 90 -8.01 1.58 -5.47
N LYS A 91 -9.22 1.32 -6.00
CA LYS A 91 -9.43 0.59 -7.26
C LYS A 91 -8.73 1.29 -8.42
N VAL A 92 -8.97 2.60 -8.59
CA VAL A 92 -8.31 3.39 -9.65
C VAL A 92 -6.79 3.33 -9.52
N SER A 93 -6.28 3.44 -8.28
CA SER A 93 -4.84 3.37 -8.03
C SER A 93 -4.26 2.01 -8.43
N VAL A 94 -4.94 0.92 -8.07
CA VAL A 94 -4.54 -0.45 -8.42
C VAL A 94 -4.59 -0.69 -9.92
N ASP A 95 -5.64 -0.21 -10.61
CA ASP A 95 -5.76 -0.32 -12.06
C ASP A 95 -4.62 0.39 -12.78
N ASN A 96 -4.29 1.62 -12.37
CA ASN A 96 -3.20 2.39 -12.95
C ASN A 96 -1.84 1.71 -12.71
N ILE A 97 -1.61 1.17 -11.51
CA ILE A 97 -0.40 0.39 -11.20
C ILE A 97 -0.28 -0.80 -12.15
N CYS A 98 -1.35 -1.56 -12.36
CA CYS A 98 -1.35 -2.73 -13.25
C CYS A 98 -1.20 -2.37 -14.73
N GLN A 99 -1.58 -1.16 -15.14
CA GLN A 99 -1.41 -0.68 -16.51
C GLN A 99 0.02 -0.22 -16.79
N LEU A 100 0.67 0.40 -15.80
CA LEU A 100 2.02 0.96 -15.95
C LEU A 100 3.12 -0.07 -15.67
N TYR A 101 2.85 -1.01 -14.78
CA TYR A 101 3.82 -1.99 -14.34
C TYR A 101 3.48 -3.40 -14.85
N ASP A 102 4.47 -4.02 -15.49
CA ASP A 102 4.49 -5.44 -15.82
C ASP A 102 5.72 -6.10 -15.18
N GLU A 103 5.55 -7.24 -14.51
CA GLU A 103 6.64 -8.03 -13.94
C GLU A 103 7.62 -8.56 -14.99
N ARG A 104 7.20 -8.62 -16.26
CA ARG A 104 8.01 -9.05 -17.40
C ARG A 104 8.71 -7.88 -18.08
N ARG A 105 8.50 -6.65 -17.60
CA ARG A 105 9.12 -5.46 -18.17
C ARG A 105 10.64 -5.53 -17.97
N ILE A 106 11.36 -5.44 -19.08
CA ILE A 106 12.83 -5.41 -19.13
C ILE A 106 13.37 -4.02 -19.45
N GLU A 107 12.51 -3.11 -19.91
CA GLU A 107 12.86 -1.73 -20.23
C GLU A 107 12.60 -0.81 -19.04
N PRO A 108 13.44 0.21 -18.80
CA PRO A 108 13.21 1.17 -17.72
C PRO A 108 11.90 1.93 -17.91
N MET A 109 11.30 2.38 -16.80
CA MET A 109 10.21 3.35 -16.84
C MET A 109 10.73 4.74 -17.19
N ASP A 110 10.01 5.46 -18.04
CA ASP A 110 10.30 6.89 -18.25
C ASP A 110 9.89 7.70 -17.02
N ASP A 111 10.37 8.94 -16.93
CA ASP A 111 10.12 9.83 -15.77
C ASP A 111 8.63 10.01 -15.47
N ASN A 112 7.80 10.11 -16.51
CA ASN A 112 6.36 10.30 -16.35
C ASN A 112 5.69 9.02 -15.84
N GLN A 113 6.05 7.86 -16.38
CA GLN A 113 5.58 6.56 -15.88
C GLN A 113 5.97 6.35 -14.42
N THR A 114 7.22 6.66 -14.05
CA THR A 114 7.73 6.57 -12.67
C THR A 114 6.98 7.52 -11.73
N ALA A 115 6.73 8.76 -12.16
CA ALA A 115 5.98 9.74 -11.38
C ALA A 115 4.52 9.29 -11.16
N VAL A 116 3.83 8.85 -12.22
CA VAL A 116 2.44 8.38 -12.13
C VAL A 116 2.36 7.12 -11.27
N LEU A 117 3.31 6.20 -11.40
CA LEU A 117 3.32 4.97 -10.59
C LEU A 117 3.57 5.29 -9.11
N SER A 118 4.53 6.16 -8.82
CA SER A 118 4.80 6.64 -7.46
C SER A 118 3.56 7.32 -6.87
N GLN A 119 2.88 8.18 -7.63
CA GLN A 119 1.63 8.80 -7.21
C GLN A 119 0.60 7.73 -6.81
N ASN A 120 0.31 6.77 -7.68
CA ASN A 120 -0.69 5.73 -7.40
C ASN A 120 -0.34 4.86 -6.19
N ILE A 121 0.95 4.59 -5.94
CA ILE A 121 1.42 3.89 -4.74
C ILE A 121 1.15 4.72 -3.47
N ASN A 122 1.43 6.03 -3.49
CA ASN A 122 1.13 6.91 -2.37
C ASN A 122 -0.38 6.97 -2.11
N PHE A 123 -1.18 7.12 -3.17
CA PHE A 123 -2.64 7.08 -3.07
C PHE A 123 -3.15 5.74 -2.52
N PHE A 124 -2.54 4.62 -2.89
CA PHE A 124 -2.87 3.30 -2.37
C PHE A 124 -2.73 3.25 -0.84
N TYR A 125 -1.58 3.65 -0.30
CA TYR A 125 -1.33 3.55 1.15
C TYR A 125 -2.11 4.59 1.96
N ALA A 126 -2.29 5.81 1.43
CA ALA A 126 -3.12 6.83 2.06
C ALA A 126 -4.58 6.36 2.18
N ASN A 127 -5.14 5.78 1.10
CA ASN A 127 -6.51 5.26 1.12
C ASN A 127 -6.62 4.00 1.98
N THR A 128 -5.61 3.12 1.98
CA THR A 128 -5.56 1.94 2.86
C THR A 128 -5.68 2.33 4.33
N TYR A 129 -4.83 3.24 4.79
CA TYR A 129 -4.87 3.74 6.17
C TYR A 129 -6.24 4.35 6.49
N ALA A 130 -6.75 5.21 5.61
CA ALA A 130 -7.99 5.92 5.87
C ALA A 130 -9.23 5.02 5.80
N ILE A 131 -9.20 3.90 5.05
CA ILE A 131 -10.24 2.85 5.11
C ILE A 131 -10.25 2.21 6.48
N VAL A 132 -9.09 1.82 7.02
CA VAL A 132 -8.96 1.22 8.36
C VAL A 132 -9.50 2.17 9.43
N ASP A 133 -9.17 3.47 9.34
CA ASP A 133 -9.66 4.50 10.25
C ASP A 133 -11.18 4.68 10.14
N CYS A 134 -11.72 4.78 8.93
CA CYS A 134 -13.17 4.89 8.72
C CYS A 134 -13.92 3.67 9.26
N LEU A 135 -13.40 2.45 9.06
CA LEU A 135 -13.99 1.23 9.62
C LEU A 135 -14.05 1.28 11.15
N ALA A 136 -13.01 1.80 11.81
CA ALA A 136 -13.03 2.00 13.26
C ALA A 136 -14.20 2.88 13.68
N PHE A 137 -14.44 3.99 12.99
CA PHE A 137 -15.59 4.85 13.27
C PHE A 137 -16.93 4.19 12.98
N VAL A 138 -17.04 3.36 11.92
CA VAL A 138 -18.26 2.58 11.67
C VAL A 138 -18.57 1.69 12.88
N PHE A 139 -17.60 0.92 13.38
CA PHE A 139 -17.80 0.09 14.57
C PHE A 139 -18.11 0.91 15.82
N ALA A 140 -17.39 2.02 16.04
CA ALA A 140 -17.61 2.89 17.19
C ALA A 140 -19.03 3.48 17.22
N TYR A 141 -19.64 3.71 16.06
CA TYR A 141 -21.01 4.24 15.96
C TYR A 141 -22.10 3.17 15.95
N GLU A 142 -21.78 1.92 15.57
CA GLU A 142 -22.72 0.80 15.59
C GLU A 142 -22.76 0.06 16.93
N ASP A 143 -21.69 0.14 17.72
CA ASP A 143 -21.63 -0.46 19.03
C ASP A 143 -22.48 0.35 20.04
N PRO A 144 -23.51 -0.23 20.66
CA PRO A 144 -24.41 0.49 21.58
C PRO A 144 -23.73 0.88 22.90
N ASP A 145 -22.67 0.17 23.28
CA ASP A 145 -21.93 0.39 24.53
C ASP A 145 -20.76 1.36 24.33
N TYR A 146 -20.36 1.61 23.07
CA TYR A 146 -19.32 2.58 22.73
C TYR A 146 -19.89 3.99 22.58
N ARG A 147 -19.75 4.81 23.64
CA ARG A 147 -20.20 6.21 23.64
C ARG A 147 -19.12 7.16 23.13
N LEU A 148 -19.35 7.72 21.94
CA LEU A 148 -18.54 8.82 21.40
C LEU A 148 -19.03 10.19 21.90
N ASP A 149 -18.27 10.81 22.80
CA ASP A 149 -18.48 12.21 23.17
C ASP A 149 -17.88 13.13 22.08
N ARG A 150 -18.77 13.82 21.36
CA ARG A 150 -18.40 14.76 20.27
C ARG A 150 -17.87 16.09 20.76
N VAL A 151 -18.17 16.48 21.99
CA VAL A 151 -17.71 17.74 22.58
C VAL A 151 -16.23 17.62 22.95
N ARG A 152 -15.81 16.43 23.38
CA ARG A 152 -14.42 16.14 23.74
C ARG A 152 -13.63 15.67 22.52
N LYS A 153 -12.93 16.61 21.86
CA LYS A 153 -12.01 16.32 20.73
C LYS A 153 -11.03 15.16 20.98
N ASN A 154 -10.70 14.87 22.24
CA ASN A 154 -9.80 13.78 22.61
C ASN A 154 -10.42 12.38 22.49
N GLU A 155 -11.76 12.23 22.49
CA GLU A 155 -12.38 10.92 22.33
C GLU A 155 -12.22 10.36 20.91
N PHE A 156 -12.18 11.22 19.90
CA PHE A 156 -11.96 10.80 18.50
C PHE A 156 -10.57 10.20 18.30
N LYS A 157 -9.56 10.71 19.03
CA LYS A 157 -8.19 10.17 18.99
C LYS A 157 -8.07 8.77 19.58
N LYS A 158 -9.08 8.33 20.34
CA LYS A 158 -9.16 6.98 20.93
C LYS A 158 -9.85 5.97 20.03
N VAL A 159 -10.38 6.40 18.88
CA VAL A 159 -10.99 5.51 17.90
C VAL A 159 -9.91 5.06 16.94
N GLY A 160 -9.77 3.75 16.78
CA GLY A 160 -8.87 3.17 15.80
C GLY A 160 -8.82 1.66 15.95
N LEU A 161 -9.02 0.92 14.85
CA LEU A 161 -9.08 -0.55 14.87
C LEU A 161 -7.88 -1.16 15.62
N PHE A 162 -6.69 -0.64 15.38
CA PHE A 162 -5.47 -1.16 15.99
C PHE A 162 -5.14 -0.56 17.37
N GLN A 163 -5.94 0.36 17.90
CA GLN A 163 -5.71 0.90 19.24
C GLN A 163 -6.21 -0.10 20.31
N PRO A 164 -5.38 -0.52 21.29
CA PRO A 164 -5.78 -1.47 22.32
C PRO A 164 -7.05 -1.05 23.08
N ALA A 165 -7.09 0.20 23.52
CA ALA A 165 -8.23 0.74 24.26
C ALA A 165 -9.55 0.75 23.46
N PHE A 166 -9.47 0.77 22.13
CA PHE A 166 -10.64 0.72 21.25
C PHE A 166 -11.07 -0.73 21.02
N ARG A 167 -10.15 -1.58 20.56
CA ARG A 167 -10.46 -2.96 20.18
C ARG A 167 -10.90 -3.83 21.36
N ASP A 168 -10.38 -3.57 22.56
CA ASP A 168 -10.76 -4.31 23.76
C ASP A 168 -12.14 -3.88 24.30
N ARG A 169 -12.70 -2.77 23.81
CA ARG A 169 -14.04 -2.29 24.19
C ARG A 169 -15.16 -2.82 23.29
N ILE A 170 -14.87 -3.10 22.03
CA ILE A 170 -15.87 -3.59 21.07
C ILE A 170 -15.84 -5.12 21.08
N ARG A 171 -16.97 -5.72 21.44
CA ARG A 171 -17.09 -7.16 21.60
C ARG A 171 -16.72 -7.90 20.30
N ASP A 172 -15.93 -8.96 20.44
CA ASP A 172 -15.48 -9.87 19.38
C ASP A 172 -14.69 -9.21 18.22
N LEU A 173 -14.40 -7.90 18.28
CA LEU A 173 -13.78 -7.17 17.17
C LEU A 173 -12.39 -7.72 16.82
N ASP A 174 -11.53 -7.89 17.82
CA ASP A 174 -10.18 -8.42 17.62
C ASP A 174 -10.19 -9.88 17.14
N GLU A 175 -11.08 -10.71 17.70
CA GLU A 175 -11.17 -12.13 17.30
C GLU A 175 -11.62 -12.26 15.83
N LYS A 176 -12.65 -11.51 15.43
CA LYS A 176 -13.24 -11.59 14.09
C LYS A 176 -12.36 -10.94 13.03
N LEU A 177 -11.71 -9.84 13.35
CA LEU A 177 -10.85 -9.10 12.40
C LEU A 177 -9.36 -9.46 12.52
N ARG A 178 -8.99 -10.28 13.51
CA ARG A 178 -7.62 -10.75 13.77
C ARG A 178 -6.63 -9.58 13.96
N LEU A 179 -7.04 -8.53 14.66
CA LEU A 179 -6.31 -7.26 14.70
C LEU A 179 -4.93 -7.40 15.35
N ARG A 180 -4.79 -8.19 16.42
CA ARG A 180 -3.48 -8.49 17.04
C ARG A 180 -2.48 -9.10 16.06
N TRP A 181 -2.95 -9.92 15.11
CA TRP A 181 -2.08 -10.54 14.10
C TRP A 181 -1.63 -9.54 13.03
N LEU A 182 -2.47 -8.54 12.77
CA LEU A 182 -2.24 -7.50 11.78
C LEU A 182 -1.56 -6.24 12.36
N GLU A 183 -1.30 -6.19 13.66
CA GLU A 183 -0.73 -5.01 14.35
C GLU A 183 0.67 -4.65 13.80
N ALA A 184 1.51 -5.65 13.52
CA ALA A 184 2.81 -5.42 12.91
C ALA A 184 2.68 -4.86 11.48
N TRP A 185 1.75 -5.39 10.69
CA TRP A 185 1.46 -4.89 9.35
C TRP A 185 0.97 -3.44 9.38
N TYR A 186 0.00 -3.14 10.24
CA TYR A 186 -0.55 -1.80 10.34
C TYR A 186 0.50 -0.79 10.81
N ARG A 187 1.36 -1.18 11.76
CA ARG A 187 2.51 -0.37 12.17
C ARG A 187 3.44 -0.08 10.99
N ASP A 188 3.78 -1.07 10.16
CA ASP A 188 4.58 -0.83 8.95
C ASP A 188 3.90 0.17 8.00
N ILE A 189 2.58 0.10 7.83
CA ILE A 189 1.84 1.07 7.00
C ILE A 189 2.02 2.47 7.58
N VAL A 190 1.74 2.65 8.87
CA VAL A 190 1.81 3.97 9.53
C VAL A 190 3.23 4.53 9.57
N GLU A 191 4.21 3.71 9.94
CA GLU A 191 5.60 4.13 10.18
C GLU A 191 6.46 4.23 8.94
N LEU A 192 6.11 3.55 7.85
CA LEU A 192 7.00 3.48 6.68
C LEU A 192 6.33 3.88 5.36
N ARG A 193 5.00 3.86 5.27
CA ARG A 193 4.32 3.86 3.95
C ARG A 193 3.19 4.85 3.80
N HIS A 194 2.67 5.37 4.90
CA HIS A 194 1.58 6.33 4.89
C HIS A 194 2.12 7.72 4.53
N PRO A 195 1.92 8.20 3.29
CA PRO A 195 2.64 9.37 2.79
C PRO A 195 2.12 10.69 3.36
N VAL A 196 0.98 10.67 4.05
CA VAL A 196 0.49 11.84 4.79
C VAL A 196 1.05 11.88 6.21
N ALA A 197 1.50 10.74 6.76
CA ALA A 197 2.19 10.70 8.05
C ALA A 197 3.68 10.99 7.88
N HIS A 198 4.25 10.52 6.77
CA HIS A 198 5.63 10.81 6.40
C HIS A 198 5.72 12.13 5.65
N ARG A 199 6.70 12.96 5.99
CA ARG A 199 6.94 14.21 5.26
C ARG A 199 7.56 14.00 3.87
N ILE A 200 7.95 12.76 3.57
CA ILE A 200 8.55 12.35 2.30
C ILE A 200 7.63 11.29 1.68
N PRO A 201 7.05 11.55 0.50
CA PRO A 201 6.26 10.56 -0.22
C PRO A 201 7.09 9.32 -0.56
N LEU A 202 6.41 8.18 -0.71
CA LEU A 202 7.03 7.01 -1.30
C LEU A 202 7.44 7.31 -2.73
N TYR A 203 8.69 7.02 -3.06
CA TYR A 203 9.18 7.07 -4.42
C TYR A 203 9.69 5.70 -4.81
N LEU A 204 9.72 5.46 -6.11
CA LEU A 204 10.29 4.25 -6.68
C LEU A 204 11.78 4.45 -6.86
N PRO A 205 12.63 3.74 -6.11
CA PRO A 205 14.06 3.80 -6.37
C PRO A 205 14.35 3.09 -7.69
N ASP A 206 15.16 3.73 -8.50
CA ASP A 206 15.83 3.07 -9.61
C ASP A 206 16.86 2.08 -9.04
N ILE A 207 16.83 0.84 -9.52
CA ILE A 207 17.83 -0.16 -9.15
C ILE A 207 18.76 -0.32 -10.35
N TYR A 208 20.05 -0.21 -10.07
CA TYR A 208 21.10 -0.32 -11.07
C TYR A 208 21.93 -1.56 -10.81
N VAL A 209 22.51 -2.14 -11.86
CA VAL A 209 23.61 -3.10 -11.70
C VAL A 209 24.78 -2.35 -11.06
N GLU A 210 25.54 -3.00 -10.16
CA GLU A 210 26.55 -2.34 -9.32
C GLU A 210 27.54 -1.45 -10.10
N GLU A 211 28.09 -1.94 -11.21
CA GLU A 211 29.00 -1.20 -12.08
C GLU A 211 28.34 0.06 -12.70
N GLU A 212 27.07 -0.06 -13.09
CA GLU A 212 26.28 1.03 -13.66
C GLU A 212 25.81 2.02 -12.57
N GLY A 213 25.60 1.55 -11.33
CA GLY A 213 25.19 2.34 -10.19
C GLY A 213 26.20 3.43 -9.82
N HIS A 214 27.50 3.12 -9.86
CA HIS A 214 28.55 4.13 -9.63
C HIS A 214 28.56 5.24 -10.69
N ALA A 215 28.39 4.86 -11.96
CA ALA A 215 28.32 5.82 -13.06
C ALA A 215 27.10 6.74 -12.91
N ILE A 216 25.95 6.18 -12.50
CA ILE A 216 24.73 6.94 -12.25
C ILE A 216 24.85 7.84 -11.02
N GLN A 217 25.47 7.37 -9.94
CA GLN A 217 25.70 8.21 -8.77
C GLN A 217 26.51 9.45 -9.14
N LYS A 218 27.60 9.26 -9.90
CA LYS A 218 28.42 10.35 -10.40
C LYS A 218 27.62 11.31 -11.30
N LEU A 219 26.80 10.77 -12.20
CA LEU A 219 25.92 11.56 -13.05
C LEU A 219 24.93 12.40 -12.24
N ASP A 220 24.34 11.82 -11.20
CA ASP A 220 23.41 12.51 -10.32
C ASP A 220 24.11 13.60 -9.51
N ASP A 221 25.33 13.36 -9.03
CA ASP A 221 26.15 14.39 -8.35
C ASP A 221 26.49 15.56 -9.29
N GLU A 222 26.88 15.28 -10.54
CA GLU A 222 27.14 16.29 -11.57
C GLU A 222 25.88 17.11 -11.89
N TYR A 223 24.73 16.44 -11.98
CA TYR A 223 23.44 17.09 -12.19
C TYR A 223 23.07 18.02 -11.03
N TRP A 224 23.18 17.56 -9.78
CA TRP A 224 22.87 18.36 -8.60
C TRP A 224 23.82 19.54 -8.44
N SER A 225 25.11 19.36 -8.73
CA SER A 225 26.07 20.45 -8.77
C SER A 225 25.66 21.53 -9.79
N SER A 226 25.34 21.11 -11.01
CA SER A 226 24.89 22.01 -12.09
C SER A 226 23.58 22.73 -11.74
N LEU A 227 22.63 22.01 -11.15
CA LEU A 227 21.35 22.57 -10.71
C LEU A 227 21.55 23.63 -9.63
N ASN A 228 22.41 23.36 -8.64
CA ASN A 228 22.71 24.33 -7.58
C ASN A 228 23.36 25.60 -8.14
N SER A 229 24.28 25.48 -9.11
CA SER A 229 24.84 26.65 -9.79
C SER A 229 23.77 27.47 -10.51
N LEU A 230 22.83 26.81 -11.20
CA LEU A 230 21.70 27.49 -11.85
C LEU A 230 20.81 28.21 -10.84
N ILE A 231 20.45 27.56 -9.74
CA ILE A 231 19.61 28.14 -8.67
C ILE A 231 20.28 29.38 -8.06
N VAL A 232 21.59 29.33 -7.79
CA VAL A 232 22.34 30.49 -7.26
C VAL A 232 22.30 31.66 -8.26
N SER A 233 22.36 31.38 -9.55
CA SER A 233 22.26 32.40 -10.61
C SER A 233 20.83 32.84 -10.95
N ALA A 234 19.79 32.23 -10.36
CA ALA A 234 18.39 32.45 -10.75
C ALA A 234 17.93 33.91 -10.62
N GLY A 235 18.55 34.70 -9.72
CA GLY A 235 18.28 36.13 -9.59
C GLY A 235 18.88 37.01 -10.69
N GLN A 236 19.68 36.44 -11.59
CA GLN A 236 20.43 37.15 -12.65
C GLN A 236 19.92 36.84 -14.06
N VAL A 237 19.00 35.88 -14.20
CA VAL A 237 18.44 35.44 -15.49
C VAL A 237 16.92 35.59 -15.49
N SER A 238 16.32 35.69 -16.68
CA SER A 238 14.86 35.70 -16.77
C SER A 238 14.29 34.33 -16.39
N PRO A 239 13.03 34.26 -15.89
CA PRO A 239 12.36 33.00 -15.60
C PRO A 239 12.34 32.03 -16.80
N GLU A 240 12.19 32.55 -18.01
CA GLU A 240 12.17 31.76 -19.25
C GLU A 240 13.54 31.17 -19.55
N ALA A 241 14.61 31.97 -19.45
CA ALA A 241 15.97 31.49 -19.65
C ALA A 241 16.37 30.42 -18.61
N LEU A 242 15.90 30.58 -17.37
CA LEU A 242 16.07 29.58 -16.31
C LEU A 242 15.33 28.28 -16.64
N ALA A 243 14.07 28.37 -17.09
CA ALA A 243 13.27 27.21 -17.47
C ALA A 243 13.93 26.42 -18.63
N ASP A 244 14.39 27.12 -19.67
CA ASP A 244 15.11 26.51 -20.81
C ASP A 244 16.40 25.82 -20.35
N ALA A 245 17.16 26.43 -19.44
CA ALA A 245 18.38 25.85 -18.91
C ALA A 245 18.10 24.58 -18.09
N LEU A 246 17.05 24.60 -17.26
CA LEU A 246 16.60 23.44 -16.49
C LEU A 246 16.13 22.29 -17.39
N GLU A 247 15.40 22.60 -18.46
CA GLU A 247 14.94 21.61 -19.43
C GLU A 247 16.12 20.95 -20.15
N LYS A 248 17.10 21.75 -20.61
CA LYS A 248 18.32 21.22 -21.25
C LYS A 248 19.12 20.32 -20.31
N LEU A 249 19.33 20.76 -19.07
CA LEU A 249 20.04 19.97 -18.06
C LEU A 249 19.31 18.64 -17.78
N SER A 250 17.99 18.68 -17.65
CA SER A 250 17.16 17.49 -17.45
C SER A 250 17.18 16.56 -18.67
N ALA A 251 17.13 17.11 -19.88
CA ALA A 251 17.22 16.34 -21.12
C ALA A 251 18.58 15.64 -21.28
N GLU A 252 19.68 16.33 -20.94
CA GLU A 252 21.01 15.72 -20.97
C GLU A 252 21.13 14.57 -19.95
N ARG A 253 20.65 14.77 -18.72
CA ARG A 253 20.61 13.71 -17.71
C ARG A 253 19.80 12.51 -18.20
N ARG A 254 18.60 12.73 -18.75
CA ARG A 254 17.76 11.66 -19.33
C ARG A 254 18.49 10.89 -20.42
N ARG A 255 19.14 11.59 -21.36
CA ARG A 255 19.94 10.97 -22.43
C ARG A 255 21.07 10.11 -21.88
N LYS A 256 21.78 10.59 -20.85
CA LYS A 256 22.86 9.80 -20.23
C LYS A 256 22.33 8.61 -19.43
N LYS A 257 21.14 8.71 -18.83
CA LYS A 257 20.49 7.61 -18.11
C LYS A 257 19.88 6.55 -19.04
N SER A 258 19.44 6.92 -20.26
CA SER A 258 18.82 5.96 -21.19
C SER A 258 19.75 4.86 -21.67
N ASP A 259 21.07 5.07 -21.58
CA ASP A 259 22.09 4.09 -21.95
C ASP A 259 22.37 3.07 -20.84
N VAL A 260 21.74 3.23 -19.67
CA VAL A 260 21.96 2.40 -18.49
C VAL A 260 20.81 1.41 -18.29
N ARG A 261 21.14 0.16 -17.94
CA ARG A 261 20.14 -0.87 -17.67
C ARG A 261 19.57 -0.66 -16.27
N VAL A 262 18.49 0.09 -16.22
CA VAL A 262 17.75 0.32 -14.97
C VAL A 262 16.68 -0.74 -14.80
N PHE A 263 16.61 -1.28 -13.59
CA PHE A 263 15.50 -2.08 -13.15
C PHE A 263 14.63 -1.25 -12.20
N SER A 264 13.40 -0.94 -12.60
CA SER A 264 12.51 -0.19 -11.72
C SER A 264 11.97 -1.08 -10.61
N GLY A 265 12.53 -0.86 -9.42
CA GLY A 265 12.24 -1.48 -8.14
C GLY A 265 10.85 -1.24 -7.64
N CYS A 266 9.81 -1.86 -8.22
CA CYS A 266 8.48 -1.52 -7.73
C CYS A 266 8.32 -1.84 -6.25
N PHE A 267 8.87 -2.96 -5.77
CA PHE A 267 9.08 -3.23 -4.34
C PHE A 267 10.10 -4.37 -4.23
N LEU A 268 11.37 -4.03 -3.95
CA LEU A 268 12.37 -5.04 -3.58
C LEU A 268 12.12 -5.51 -2.15
N HIS A 269 11.86 -6.80 -1.97
CA HIS A 269 12.42 -7.47 -0.81
C HIS A 269 13.76 -8.04 -1.25
N SER A 270 14.86 -7.56 -0.67
CA SER A 270 16.15 -8.22 -0.77
C SER A 270 15.99 -9.63 -0.22
N SER A 271 15.99 -10.61 -1.12
CA SER A 271 16.24 -12.00 -0.78
C SER A 271 17.74 -12.19 -0.93
N ALA A 272 18.47 -11.90 0.15
CA ALA A 272 19.91 -12.14 0.24
C ALA A 272 20.30 -13.64 0.08
N GLU A 273 19.34 -14.54 -0.19
CA GLU A 273 19.54 -15.99 -0.13
C GLU A 273 19.07 -16.77 -1.37
N THR A 274 18.22 -16.18 -2.22
CA THR A 274 17.77 -16.87 -3.45
C THR A 274 18.45 -16.34 -4.71
N GLY A 275 19.16 -15.22 -4.63
CA GLY A 275 19.72 -14.54 -5.81
C GLY A 275 18.65 -14.08 -6.81
N GLN A 276 17.36 -14.15 -6.45
CA GLN A 276 16.24 -13.75 -7.28
C GLN A 276 15.51 -12.57 -6.64
N ILE A 277 15.32 -11.53 -7.46
CA ILE A 277 14.62 -10.32 -7.10
C ILE A 277 13.12 -10.53 -7.40
N HIS A 278 12.27 -10.45 -6.37
CA HIS A 278 10.82 -10.51 -6.55
C HIS A 278 10.22 -9.10 -6.46
N HIS A 279 9.65 -8.62 -7.57
CA HIS A 279 8.94 -7.35 -7.64
C HIS A 279 7.43 -7.55 -7.38
N LEU A 280 6.78 -6.57 -6.75
CA LEU A 280 5.34 -6.49 -6.40
C LEU A 280 4.78 -7.39 -5.30
N SER A 281 5.59 -8.26 -4.69
CA SER A 281 5.09 -9.16 -3.64
C SER A 281 4.43 -8.41 -2.47
N ARG A 282 4.90 -7.19 -2.16
CA ARG A 282 4.40 -6.46 -0.98
C ARG A 282 3.09 -5.71 -1.21
N LEU A 283 2.93 -4.99 -2.33
CA LEU A 283 1.67 -4.30 -2.63
C LEU A 283 0.50 -5.29 -2.73
N ALA A 284 0.73 -6.42 -3.43
CA ALA A 284 -0.26 -7.49 -3.53
C ALA A 284 -0.62 -8.06 -2.15
N LEU A 285 0.38 -8.30 -1.29
CA LEU A 285 0.17 -8.75 0.08
C LEU A 285 -0.67 -7.76 0.89
N ASP A 286 -0.32 -6.47 0.86
CA ASP A 286 -1.04 -5.44 1.61
C ASP A 286 -2.48 -5.31 1.10
N LEU A 287 -2.70 -5.40 -0.21
CA LEU A 287 -4.03 -5.41 -0.81
C LEU A 287 -4.86 -6.62 -0.36
N GLY A 288 -4.25 -7.81 -0.29
CA GLY A 288 -4.89 -9.00 0.24
C GLY A 288 -5.30 -8.84 1.72
N ILE A 289 -4.45 -8.21 2.53
CA ILE A 289 -4.78 -7.90 3.94
C ILE A 289 -5.94 -6.91 4.02
N VAL A 290 -5.95 -5.86 3.18
CA VAL A 290 -7.07 -4.92 3.09
C VAL A 290 -8.36 -5.63 2.73
N TYR A 291 -8.33 -6.56 1.77
CA TYR A 291 -9.52 -7.33 1.38
C TYR A 291 -10.05 -8.17 2.52
N HIS A 292 -9.17 -8.90 3.20
CA HIS A 292 -9.56 -9.69 4.36
C HIS A 292 -10.19 -8.81 5.44
N LEU A 293 -9.57 -7.67 5.76
CA LEU A 293 -10.05 -6.76 6.79
C LEU A 293 -11.41 -6.16 6.42
N VAL A 294 -11.60 -5.71 5.17
CA VAL A 294 -12.86 -5.13 4.70
C VAL A 294 -13.97 -6.18 4.67
N ASP A 295 -13.70 -7.37 4.13
CA ASP A 295 -14.69 -8.45 4.05
C ASP A 295 -15.12 -8.93 5.43
N ALA A 296 -14.16 -9.21 6.32
CA ALA A 296 -14.44 -9.59 7.70
C ALA A 296 -15.19 -8.48 8.46
N SER A 297 -14.88 -7.21 8.18
CA SER A 297 -15.61 -6.08 8.75
C SER A 297 -17.06 -6.04 8.27
N PHE A 298 -17.31 -6.24 6.99
CA PHE A 298 -18.67 -6.25 6.44
C PHE A 298 -19.49 -7.42 6.96
N ASP A 299 -18.88 -8.60 7.09
CA ASP A 299 -19.52 -9.77 7.68
C ASP A 299 -19.88 -9.57 9.15
N LEU A 300 -19.02 -8.88 9.92
CA LEU A 300 -19.31 -8.53 11.30
C LEU A 300 -20.42 -7.48 11.39
N LEU A 301 -20.34 -6.41 10.59
CA LEU A 301 -21.35 -5.35 10.51
C LEU A 301 -22.73 -5.88 10.08
N ALA A 302 -22.78 -6.87 9.19
CA ALA A 302 -24.03 -7.48 8.76
C ALA A 302 -24.78 -8.22 9.88
N ARG A 303 -24.10 -8.55 10.99
CA ARG A 303 -24.70 -9.17 12.20
C ARG A 303 -25.33 -8.12 13.10
N TYR A 304 -24.73 -6.93 13.23
CA TYR A 304 -25.31 -5.82 14.00
C TYR A 304 -26.71 -5.43 13.51
N GLY A 305 -27.01 -5.65 12.22
CA GLY A 305 -28.34 -5.39 11.65
C GLY A 305 -29.35 -6.53 11.76
N LYS A 306 -29.06 -7.66 12.42
CA LYS A 306 -29.95 -8.85 12.49
C LYS A 306 -30.66 -9.06 13.83
N ASP A 307 -30.23 -8.40 14.91
CA ASP A 307 -30.83 -8.56 16.24
C ASP A 307 -32.09 -7.68 16.45
N ASN A 308 -32.83 -7.42 15.36
CA ASN A 308 -34.14 -6.75 15.31
C ASN A 308 -35.11 -7.63 14.52
#